data_AF-A0A9D5M2U6-F1
#
_entry.id   AF-A0A9D5M2U6-F1
#
_cell.length_a   1.000
_cell.length_b   1.000
_cell.length_c   1.000
_cell.angle_alpha   90.00
_cell.angle_beta   90.00
_cell.angle_gamma   90.00
#
_symmetry.space_group_name_H-M   'P 1'
#
loop_
_entity.id
_entity.type
_entity.pdbx_description
1 polymer ?
#
loop_
_entity_poly.entity_id
_entity_poly.type
_entity_poly.pdbx_seq_one_letter_code
_entity_poly.pdbx_strand_id
1 'polypeptide(L)'
;MKSYFFLFLALFSLFSCKKESPKISNDWQKISENVQFKEDGNVLKLKSGKFDYAIPNSKIPFKKVMLLNASLVGYFTELGLISKIIGISSPEYVFSEKVHQLIDDGKIQNIGNEQKYDVEKIIALKPDAIFTNYIATFENTYDLLKKNGIELIFLDEYLEQNPLEKSKYLLVFG
;
A
#
# COMPACT_ATOMS: atom_id res chain seq x y z
N MET A 1 19.71 -27.07 45.26
CA MET A 1 20.23 -27.20 43.87
C MET A 1 19.15 -27.08 42.78
N LYS A 2 18.09 -26.26 42.95
CA LYS A 2 17.03 -26.09 41.94
C LYS A 2 16.80 -24.63 41.47
N SER A 3 17.50 -23.66 42.07
CA SER A 3 17.34 -22.23 41.72
C SER A 3 18.24 -21.75 40.58
N TYR A 4 19.33 -22.48 40.28
CA TYR A 4 20.26 -22.11 39.20
C TYR A 4 19.80 -22.58 37.81
N PHE A 5 18.84 -23.51 37.74
CA PHE A 5 18.27 -23.98 36.47
C PHE A 5 17.35 -22.92 35.83
N PHE A 6 16.60 -22.17 36.65
CA PHE A 6 15.73 -21.10 36.16
C PHE A 6 16.48 -19.83 35.76
N LEU A 7 17.70 -19.62 36.25
CA LEU A 7 18.51 -18.45 35.87
C LEU A 7 19.16 -18.61 34.48
N PHE A 8 19.40 -19.85 34.04
CA PHE A 8 20.02 -20.12 32.74
C PHE A 8 19.05 -19.99 31.55
N LEU A 9 17.74 -20.17 31.79
CA LEU A 9 16.71 -20.04 30.75
C LEU A 9 16.37 -18.58 30.41
N ALA A 10 16.66 -17.64 31.32
CA ALA A 10 16.42 -16.21 31.11
C ALA A 10 17.53 -15.52 30.28
N LEU A 11 18.68 -16.16 30.09
CA LEU A 11 19.81 -15.57 29.34
C LEU A 11 19.73 -15.82 27.82
N PHE A 12 18.95 -16.82 27.39
CA PHE A 12 18.84 -17.20 25.97
C PHE A 12 17.82 -16.37 25.17
N SER A 13 16.94 -15.61 25.83
CA SER A 13 15.90 -14.81 25.19
C SER A 13 16.35 -13.40 24.75
N LEU A 14 17.57 -12.97 25.11
CA LEU A 14 18.06 -11.62 24.77
C LEU A 14 18.92 -11.56 23.49
N PHE A 15 19.26 -12.71 22.87
CA PHE A 15 20.14 -12.74 21.69
C PHE A 15 19.47 -13.28 20.41
N SER A 16 18.20 -13.66 20.45
CA SER A 16 17.50 -14.27 19.30
C SER A 16 16.56 -13.32 18.57
N CYS A 17 17.05 -12.12 18.23
CA CYS A 17 16.47 -11.30 17.17
C CYS A 17 17.57 -10.39 16.60
N LYS A 18 18.49 -10.97 15.83
CA LYS A 18 19.23 -10.16 14.86
C LYS A 18 18.24 -9.84 13.75
N LYS A 19 17.75 -8.61 13.70
CA LYS A 19 16.97 -8.11 12.56
C LYS A 19 17.92 -8.12 11.36
N GLU A 20 17.92 -9.22 10.60
CA GLU A 20 18.62 -9.24 9.33
C GLU A 20 17.95 -8.17 8.46
N SER A 21 18.73 -7.15 8.07
CA SER A 21 18.35 -6.30 6.96
C SER A 21 18.11 -7.22 5.77
N PRO A 22 16.93 -7.21 5.13
CA PRO A 22 16.75 -7.98 3.91
C PRO A 22 17.86 -7.54 2.96
N LYS A 23 18.65 -8.51 2.47
CA LYS A 23 19.61 -8.24 1.41
C LYS A 23 18.79 -7.68 0.26
N ILE A 24 19.06 -6.43 -0.14
CA ILE A 24 18.49 -5.83 -1.34
C ILE A 24 19.00 -6.68 -2.49
N SER A 25 18.20 -7.68 -2.88
CA SER A 25 18.45 -8.44 -4.08
C SER A 25 18.02 -7.57 -5.25
N ASN A 26 18.90 -7.41 -6.23
CA ASN A 26 18.57 -6.76 -7.49
C ASN A 26 17.64 -7.62 -8.37
N ASP A 27 17.28 -8.83 -7.90
CA ASP A 27 16.35 -9.71 -8.56
C ASP A 27 14.89 -9.31 -8.29
N TRP A 28 14.00 -9.75 -9.19
CA TRP A 28 12.56 -9.57 -9.02
C TRP A 28 12.06 -10.30 -7.77
N GLN A 29 11.49 -9.53 -6.85
CA GLN A 29 10.73 -10.04 -5.72
C GLN A 29 9.30 -10.30 -6.18
N LYS A 30 8.92 -11.57 -6.23
CA LYS A 30 7.55 -12.00 -6.56
C LYS A 30 6.63 -11.80 -5.34
N ILE A 31 5.53 -11.11 -5.55
CA ILE A 31 4.51 -10.80 -4.53
C ILE A 31 3.27 -11.68 -4.73
N SER A 32 2.83 -11.82 -5.98
CA SER A 32 1.74 -12.72 -6.39
C SER A 32 2.03 -13.25 -7.79
N GLU A 33 1.10 -14.00 -8.38
CA GLU A 33 1.18 -14.35 -9.81
C GLU A 33 1.32 -13.10 -10.70
N ASN A 34 0.61 -12.03 -10.34
CA ASN A 34 0.48 -10.84 -11.18
C ASN A 34 1.33 -9.66 -10.72
N VAL A 35 1.95 -9.71 -9.53
CA VAL A 35 2.70 -8.60 -8.95
C VAL A 35 4.11 -9.02 -8.59
N GLN A 36 5.07 -8.21 -9.02
CA GLN A 36 6.48 -8.34 -8.65
C GLN A 36 7.14 -6.97 -8.69
N PHE A 37 8.14 -6.74 -7.85
CA PHE A 37 8.92 -5.52 -7.89
C PHE A 37 10.42 -5.80 -7.74
N LYS A 38 11.25 -4.83 -8.12
CA LYS A 38 12.66 -4.81 -7.80
C LYS A 38 13.16 -3.38 -7.67
N GLU A 39 14.24 -3.20 -6.94
CA GLU A 39 15.02 -1.97 -6.98
C GLU A 39 16.08 -2.07 -8.10
N ASP A 40 16.15 -1.04 -8.94
CA ASP A 40 17.09 -0.95 -10.06
C ASP A 40 17.79 0.41 -9.99
N GLY A 41 18.85 0.49 -9.19
CA GLY A 41 19.53 1.73 -8.85
C GLY A 41 18.62 2.67 -8.04
N ASN A 42 18.34 3.86 -8.59
CA ASN A 42 17.49 4.88 -7.96
C ASN A 42 16.03 4.79 -8.41
N VAL A 43 15.60 3.66 -8.95
CA VAL A 43 14.24 3.45 -9.48
C VAL A 43 13.66 2.16 -8.92
N LEU A 44 12.48 2.26 -8.34
CA LEU A 44 11.62 1.12 -8.05
C LEU A 44 10.90 0.70 -9.34
N LYS A 45 11.15 -0.53 -9.79
CA LYS A 45 10.40 -1.15 -10.89
C LYS A 45 9.32 -2.03 -10.31
N LEU A 46 8.06 -1.77 -10.65
CA LEU A 46 6.90 -2.56 -10.23
C LEU A 46 6.19 -3.07 -11.48
N LYS A 47 5.84 -4.35 -11.49
CA LYS A 47 4.97 -4.96 -12.48
C LYS A 47 3.69 -5.40 -11.80
N SER A 48 2.55 -5.08 -12.42
CA SER A 48 1.24 -5.45 -11.93
C SER A 48 0.31 -5.73 -13.11
N GLY A 49 0.02 -7.01 -13.35
CA GLY A 49 -0.74 -7.45 -14.51
C GLY A 49 -0.12 -6.94 -15.83
N LYS A 50 -0.87 -6.12 -16.57
CA LYS A 50 -0.41 -5.50 -17.83
C LYS A 50 0.35 -4.18 -17.66
N PHE A 51 0.56 -3.72 -16.43
CA PHE A 51 1.17 -2.42 -16.14
C PHE A 51 2.61 -2.57 -15.65
N ASP A 52 3.49 -1.77 -16.23
CA ASP A 52 4.88 -1.59 -15.82
C ASP A 52 5.08 -0.19 -15.27
N TYR A 53 5.71 -0.10 -14.10
CA TYR A 53 6.01 1.14 -13.41
C TYR A 53 7.51 1.30 -13.22
N ALA A 54 7.98 2.53 -13.37
CA ALA A 54 9.34 2.95 -13.05
C ALA A 54 9.26 4.21 -12.19
N ILE A 55 9.25 4.02 -10.87
CA ILE A 55 9.05 5.09 -9.89
C ILE A 55 10.42 5.51 -9.36
N PRO A 56 10.87 6.76 -9.59
CA PRO A 56 12.13 7.24 -9.01
C PRO A 56 12.06 7.21 -7.48
N ASN A 57 13.14 6.77 -6.83
CA ASN A 57 13.24 6.73 -5.37
C ASN A 57 13.08 8.12 -4.75
N SER A 58 13.33 9.21 -5.49
CA SER A 58 13.07 10.58 -5.03
C SER A 58 11.59 10.95 -4.88
N LYS A 59 10.67 10.18 -5.49
CA LYS A 59 9.22 10.35 -5.33
C LYS A 59 8.64 9.58 -4.13
N ILE A 60 9.37 8.60 -3.61
CA ILE A 60 8.93 7.77 -2.48
C ILE A 60 9.74 8.10 -1.20
N PRO A 61 9.14 7.97 -0.01
CA PRO A 61 7.77 7.55 0.25
C PRO A 61 6.74 8.61 -0.17
N PHE A 62 5.62 8.18 -0.73
CA PHE A 62 4.48 9.06 -1.01
C PHE A 62 3.97 9.68 0.29
N LYS A 63 3.68 10.99 0.27
CA LYS A 63 3.24 11.74 1.45
C LYS A 63 1.72 11.83 1.53
N LYS A 64 1.07 11.93 0.36
CA LYS A 64 -0.39 12.04 0.20
C LYS A 64 -0.87 10.93 -0.73
N VAL A 65 -1.56 9.95 -0.17
CA VAL A 65 -2.08 8.79 -0.89
C VAL A 65 -3.60 8.79 -0.87
N MET A 66 -4.22 8.37 -1.97
CA MET A 66 -5.63 8.00 -1.98
C MET A 66 -5.80 6.53 -2.35
N LEU A 67 -6.83 5.90 -1.80
CA LEU A 67 -7.14 4.49 -2.01
C LEU A 67 -8.55 4.39 -2.63
N LEU A 68 -8.66 3.79 -3.82
CA LEU A 68 -9.96 3.61 -4.48
C LEU A 68 -10.61 2.24 -4.20
N ASN A 69 -9.97 1.41 -3.38
CA ASN A 69 -10.50 0.15 -2.90
C ASN A 69 -10.35 0.07 -1.38
N ALA A 70 -11.44 -0.25 -0.68
CA ALA A 70 -11.44 -0.35 0.77
C ALA A 70 -10.47 -1.44 1.29
N SER A 71 -10.24 -2.51 0.52
CA SER A 71 -9.30 -3.58 0.88
C SER A 71 -7.86 -3.07 1.09
N LEU A 72 -7.45 -2.04 0.36
CA LEU A 72 -6.10 -1.48 0.45
C LEU A 72 -5.83 -0.77 1.78
N VAL A 73 -6.90 -0.31 2.46
CA VAL A 73 -6.81 0.35 3.77
C VAL A 73 -6.21 -0.59 4.81
N GLY A 74 -6.46 -1.90 4.69
CA GLY A 74 -5.89 -2.92 5.57
C GLY A 74 -4.36 -2.90 5.58
N TYR A 75 -3.73 -2.93 4.39
CA TYR A 75 -2.27 -2.91 4.29
C TYR A 75 -1.65 -1.63 4.89
N PHE A 76 -2.24 -0.46 4.62
CA PHE A 76 -1.79 0.80 5.21
C PHE A 76 -1.99 0.84 6.72
N THR A 77 -3.04 0.20 7.23
CA THR A 77 -3.30 0.10 8.68
C THR A 77 -2.22 -0.72 9.36
N GLU A 78 -1.94 -1.91 8.85
CA GLU A 78 -0.92 -2.82 9.42
C GLU A 78 0.48 -2.22 9.39
N LEU A 79 0.81 -1.43 8.37
CA LEU A 79 2.11 -0.74 8.26
C LEU A 79 2.19 0.57 9.06
N GLY A 80 1.11 0.97 9.76
CA GLY A 80 1.07 2.24 10.48
C GLY A 80 1.07 3.49 9.57
N LEU A 81 0.69 3.32 8.31
CA LEU A 81 0.73 4.34 7.25
C LEU A 81 -0.59 5.12 7.09
N ILE A 82 -1.58 4.93 7.96
CA ILE A 82 -2.89 5.61 7.89
C ILE A 82 -2.74 7.14 7.75
N SER A 83 -1.76 7.75 8.39
CA SER A 83 -1.51 9.21 8.32
C SER A 83 -1.10 9.71 6.93
N LYS A 84 -0.78 8.82 5.99
CA LYS A 84 -0.51 9.13 4.58
C LYS A 84 -1.78 9.15 3.74
N ILE A 85 -2.85 8.51 4.19
CA ILE A 85 -4.12 8.46 3.47
C ILE A 85 -4.80 9.82 3.62
N ILE A 86 -5.12 10.45 2.49
CA ILE A 86 -5.87 11.72 2.45
C ILE A 86 -7.24 11.58 1.79
N GLY A 87 -7.54 10.42 1.20
CA GLY A 87 -8.84 10.14 0.61
C GLY A 87 -9.10 8.66 0.37
N ILE A 88 -10.36 8.25 0.52
CA ILE A 88 -10.86 6.88 0.34
C ILE A 88 -12.16 6.92 -0.46
N SER A 89 -12.33 6.05 -1.46
CA SER A 89 -13.62 5.80 -2.07
C SER A 89 -14.40 4.73 -1.30
N SER A 90 -15.73 4.82 -1.35
CA SER A 90 -16.65 3.89 -0.67
C SER A 90 -16.26 3.61 0.80
N PRO A 91 -16.03 4.65 1.63
CA PRO A 91 -15.57 4.48 3.01
C PRO A 91 -16.52 3.65 3.88
N GLU A 92 -17.79 3.51 3.48
CA GLU A 92 -18.77 2.62 4.12
C GLU A 92 -18.33 1.15 4.18
N TYR A 93 -17.38 0.71 3.34
CA TYR A 93 -16.82 -0.64 3.36
C TYR A 93 -15.56 -0.77 4.22
N VAL A 94 -15.07 0.32 4.82
CA VAL A 94 -13.94 0.28 5.73
C VAL A 94 -14.43 -0.07 7.14
N PHE A 95 -13.82 -1.08 7.78
CA PHE A 95 -14.22 -1.50 9.13
C PHE A 95 -13.46 -0.81 10.27
N SER A 96 -12.33 -0.14 9.97
CA SER A 96 -11.47 0.46 10.99
C SER A 96 -12.09 1.69 11.62
N GLU A 97 -12.40 1.64 12.92
CA GLU A 97 -12.93 2.77 13.70
C GLU A 97 -12.00 3.98 13.63
N LYS A 98 -10.68 3.76 13.69
CA LYS A 98 -9.67 4.82 13.56
C LYS A 98 -9.76 5.53 12.22
N VAL A 99 -10.03 4.80 11.13
CA VAL A 99 -10.18 5.41 9.80
C VAL A 99 -11.46 6.23 9.74
N HIS A 100 -12.57 5.73 10.28
CA HIS A 100 -13.82 6.49 10.38
C HIS A 100 -13.67 7.78 11.18
N GLN A 101 -12.99 7.75 12.33
CA GLN A 101 -12.69 8.96 13.09
C GLN A 101 -11.91 10.00 12.27
N LEU A 102 -10.94 9.56 11.45
CA LEU A 102 -10.19 10.45 10.58
C LEU A 102 -11.03 11.00 9.41
N ILE A 103 -12.05 10.27 8.98
CA ILE A 103 -13.01 10.74 7.98
C ILE A 103 -13.93 11.79 8.60
N ASP A 104 -14.47 11.52 9.79
CA ASP A 104 -15.32 12.45 10.53
C ASP A 104 -14.58 13.75 10.89
N ASP A 105 -13.29 13.64 11.22
CA ASP A 105 -12.38 14.78 11.45
C ASP A 105 -12.02 15.53 10.15
N GLY A 106 -12.40 15.04 8.96
CA GLY A 106 -12.04 15.61 7.67
C GLY A 106 -10.57 15.44 7.27
N LYS A 107 -9.80 14.59 7.96
CA LYS A 107 -8.40 14.28 7.61
C LYS A 107 -8.30 13.31 6.43
N ILE A 108 -9.26 12.40 6.32
CA ILE A 108 -9.44 11.53 5.15
C ILE A 108 -10.73 11.94 4.45
N GLN A 109 -10.63 12.30 3.17
CA GLN A 109 -11.77 12.77 2.39
C GLN A 109 -12.50 11.61 1.71
N ASN A 110 -13.84 11.61 1.73
CA ASN A 110 -14.61 10.73 0.85
C ASN A 110 -14.51 11.24 -0.60
N ILE A 111 -13.93 10.43 -1.47
CA ILE A 111 -13.64 10.76 -2.88
C ILE A 111 -14.54 10.00 -3.87
N GLY A 112 -15.74 9.62 -3.44
CA GLY A 112 -16.75 8.98 -4.28
C GLY A 112 -16.84 7.49 -4.00
N ASN A 113 -17.26 6.71 -5.01
CA ASN A 113 -17.48 5.27 -4.87
C ASN A 113 -17.12 4.51 -6.15
N GLU A 114 -17.32 3.18 -6.13
CA GLU A 114 -17.00 2.27 -7.23
C GLU A 114 -17.79 2.52 -8.53
N GLN A 115 -18.86 3.33 -8.48
CA GLN A 115 -19.62 3.72 -9.68
C GLN A 115 -19.16 5.08 -10.23
N LYS A 116 -18.76 6.01 -9.35
CA LYS A 116 -18.35 7.35 -9.73
C LYS A 116 -17.39 7.96 -8.71
N TYR A 117 -16.15 8.18 -9.15
CA TYR A 117 -15.16 8.94 -8.38
C TYR A 117 -15.43 10.45 -8.44
N ASP A 118 -15.15 11.14 -7.34
CA ASP A 118 -15.17 12.61 -7.25
C ASP A 118 -13.85 13.17 -7.80
N VAL A 119 -13.74 13.17 -9.13
CA VAL A 119 -12.50 13.52 -9.83
C VAL A 119 -12.05 14.96 -9.55
N GLU A 120 -13.00 15.89 -9.42
CA GLU A 120 -12.70 17.29 -9.10
C GLU A 120 -12.03 17.40 -7.73
N LYS A 121 -12.57 16.72 -6.71
CA LYS A 121 -11.98 16.68 -5.38
C LYS A 121 -10.61 16.01 -5.39
N ILE A 122 -10.46 14.90 -6.11
CA ILE A 122 -9.16 14.20 -6.23
C ILE A 122 -8.10 15.14 -6.80
N ILE A 123 -8.40 15.84 -7.90
CA ILE A 123 -7.48 16.79 -8.54
C ILE A 123 -7.18 17.97 -7.62
N ALA A 124 -8.19 18.52 -6.93
CA ALA A 124 -8.02 19.66 -6.03
C ALA A 124 -7.07 19.34 -4.85
N LEU A 125 -7.12 18.11 -4.33
CA LEU A 125 -6.28 17.64 -3.22
C LEU A 125 -4.85 17.28 -3.62
N LYS A 126 -4.59 17.11 -4.93
CA LYS A 126 -3.27 16.85 -5.53
C LYS A 126 -2.50 15.71 -4.83
N PRO A 127 -3.05 14.47 -4.76
CA PRO A 127 -2.32 13.35 -4.17
C PRO A 127 -1.03 13.05 -4.93
N ASP A 128 -0.04 12.48 -4.24
CA ASP A 128 1.20 12.03 -4.88
C ASP A 128 0.95 10.72 -5.65
N ALA A 129 0.12 9.85 -5.08
CA ALA A 129 -0.25 8.57 -5.68
C ALA A 129 -1.69 8.16 -5.34
N ILE A 130 -2.29 7.39 -6.23
CA ILE A 130 -3.55 6.70 -6.01
C ILE A 130 -3.34 5.21 -6.30
N PHE A 131 -3.80 4.37 -5.36
CA PHE A 131 -3.81 2.92 -5.53
C PHE A 131 -5.22 2.42 -5.80
N THR A 132 -5.36 1.55 -6.79
CA THR A 132 -6.64 0.96 -7.20
C THR A 132 -6.45 -0.36 -7.94
N ASN A 133 -7.49 -1.14 -8.19
CA ASN A 133 -7.49 -2.12 -9.30
C ASN A 133 -7.82 -1.45 -10.64
N TYR A 134 -7.58 -2.12 -11.76
CA TYR A 134 -7.94 -1.60 -13.08
C TYR A 134 -9.37 -1.99 -13.49
N ILE A 135 -10.16 -1.00 -13.91
CA ILE A 135 -11.53 -1.19 -14.40
C ILE A 135 -11.69 -0.42 -15.70
N ALA A 136 -11.95 -1.14 -16.80
CA ALA A 136 -11.95 -0.57 -18.16
C ALA A 136 -12.93 0.60 -18.36
N THR A 137 -14.07 0.60 -17.65
CA THR A 137 -15.07 1.67 -17.75
C THR A 137 -14.59 3.01 -17.20
N PHE A 138 -13.50 3.03 -16.41
CA PHE A 138 -12.91 4.23 -15.83
C PHE A 138 -11.68 4.75 -16.60
N GLU A 139 -11.39 4.24 -17.79
CA GLU A 139 -10.19 4.62 -18.57
C GLU A 139 -10.05 6.16 -18.72
N ASN A 140 -11.14 6.84 -19.10
CA ASN A 140 -11.15 8.29 -19.24
C ASN A 140 -10.82 9.02 -17.92
N THR A 141 -11.26 8.47 -16.79
CA THR A 141 -10.94 9.02 -15.46
C THR A 141 -9.46 8.83 -15.16
N TYR A 142 -8.90 7.65 -15.43
CA TYR A 142 -7.47 7.37 -15.21
C TYR A 142 -6.59 8.28 -16.06
N ASP A 143 -6.94 8.49 -17.33
CA ASP A 143 -6.23 9.40 -18.23
C ASP A 143 -6.27 10.85 -17.74
N LEU A 144 -7.41 11.30 -17.25
CA LEU A 144 -7.55 12.65 -16.70
C LEU A 144 -6.68 12.84 -15.45
N LEU A 145 -6.66 11.86 -14.53
CA LEU A 145 -5.83 11.90 -13.33
C LEU A 145 -4.33 11.91 -13.68
N LYS A 146 -3.88 11.04 -14.59
CA LYS A 146 -2.50 11.01 -15.07
C LYS A 146 -2.08 12.32 -15.74
N LYS A 147 -2.94 12.93 -16.56
CA LYS A 147 -2.70 14.24 -17.19
C LYS A 147 -2.54 15.37 -16.18
N ASN A 148 -3.08 15.21 -14.97
CA ASN A 148 -2.90 16.14 -13.86
C ASN A 148 -1.70 15.78 -12.97
N GLY A 149 -0.82 14.89 -13.43
CA GLY A 149 0.44 14.55 -12.76
C GLY A 149 0.29 13.62 -11.56
N ILE A 150 -0.85 12.96 -11.40
CA ILE A 150 -1.11 12.02 -10.32
C ILE A 150 -0.58 10.63 -10.72
N GLU A 151 0.25 10.02 -9.87
CA GLU A 151 0.75 8.66 -10.07
C GLU A 151 -0.38 7.65 -9.81
N LEU A 152 -0.77 6.85 -10.81
CA LEU A 152 -1.81 5.81 -10.66
C LEU A 152 -1.17 4.43 -10.66
N ILE A 153 -1.26 3.74 -9.53
CA ILE A 153 -0.70 2.40 -9.34
C ILE A 153 -1.85 1.39 -9.28
N PHE A 154 -1.93 0.53 -10.30
CA PHE A 154 -2.92 -0.53 -10.40
C PHE A 154 -2.40 -1.78 -9.70
N LEU A 155 -3.16 -2.32 -8.75
CA LEU A 155 -2.86 -3.54 -8.01
C LEU A 155 -4.11 -4.42 -7.97
N ASP A 156 -4.09 -5.52 -8.70
CA ASP A 156 -5.18 -6.49 -8.69
C ASP A 156 -5.04 -7.48 -7.51
N GLU A 157 -4.84 -6.95 -6.29
CA GLU A 157 -4.60 -7.73 -5.06
C GLU A 157 -5.77 -8.63 -4.67
N TYR A 158 -6.98 -8.25 -5.10
CA TYR A 158 -8.19 -9.02 -4.88
C TYR A 158 -8.18 -10.37 -5.63
N LEU A 159 -7.37 -10.50 -6.69
CA LEU A 159 -7.23 -11.76 -7.45
C LEU A 159 -6.39 -12.80 -6.70
N GLU A 160 -5.48 -12.39 -5.82
CA GLU A 160 -4.63 -13.31 -5.06
C GLU A 160 -5.46 -14.02 -3.97
N GLN A 161 -5.57 -15.34 -4.09
CA GLN A 161 -6.36 -16.19 -3.19
C GLN A 161 -5.49 -16.90 -2.14
N ASN A 162 -4.18 -17.00 -2.35
CA ASN A 162 -3.28 -17.59 -1.38
C ASN A 162 -3.01 -16.59 -0.24
N PRO A 163 -3.38 -16.88 1.02
CA PRO A 163 -3.22 -15.93 2.12
C PRO A 163 -1.78 -15.47 2.34
N LEU A 164 -0.79 -16.36 2.14
CA LEU A 164 0.61 -16.03 2.31
C LEU A 164 1.09 -15.06 1.23
N GLU A 165 0.76 -15.30 -0.03
CA GLU A 165 1.11 -14.39 -1.14
C GLU A 165 0.37 -13.07 -1.00
N LYS A 166 -0.91 -13.10 -0.60
CA LYS A 166 -1.69 -11.89 -0.32
C LYS A 166 -1.04 -11.02 0.77
N SER A 167 -0.48 -11.64 1.81
CA SER A 167 0.26 -10.90 2.85
C SER A 167 1.51 -10.19 2.33
N LYS A 168 2.14 -10.69 1.24
CA LYS A 168 3.35 -10.07 0.66
C LYS A 168 3.07 -8.72 0.02
N TYR A 169 1.82 -8.35 -0.24
CA TYR A 169 1.50 -6.99 -0.69
C TYR A 169 1.96 -5.93 0.34
N LEU A 170 2.12 -6.29 1.61
CA LEU A 170 2.79 -5.43 2.61
C LEU A 170 4.19 -4.99 2.17
N LEU A 171 4.92 -5.81 1.41
CA LEU A 171 6.25 -5.46 0.88
C LEU A 171 6.20 -4.42 -0.25
N VAL A 172 5.05 -4.27 -0.93
CA VAL A 172 4.86 -3.24 -1.98
C VAL A 172 4.62 -1.87 -1.36
N PHE A 173 3.95 -1.83 -0.20
CA PHE A 173 3.59 -0.59 0.50
C PHE A 173 4.59 -0.16 1.59
N GLY A 174 5.38 -1.11 2.11
CA GLY A 174 6.27 -0.94 3.27
C GLY A 174 7.69 -0.50 2.95
#